data_AF-A0A5B0LLB1-F1
#
_entry.id   AF-A0A5B0LLB1-F1
#
_cell.length_a   1.000
_cell.length_b   1.000
_cell.length_c   1.000
_cell.angle_alpha   90.00
_cell.angle_beta   90.00
_cell.angle_gamma   90.00
#
_symmetry.space_group_name_H-M   'P 1'
#
loop_
_entity.id
_entity.type
_entity.pdbx_description
1 polymer ?
#
loop_
_entity_poly.entity_id
_entity_poly.type
_entity_poly.pdbx_seq_one_letter_code
_entity_poly.pdbx_strand_id
1 'polypeptide(L)'
;MIELRESGFMSNRGRQNVASFLAKDLELDWRIGAEWFESALLDYDPCSNYGNWQYDSLIQFKQAKDYDSQGDYVKHWIPALKNFPTNRIQSPWLMNSQEWDQHLGSSTKEDKENKTGQKDDYPRRPILEQQAWKKHYQRR
;
A
#
# COMPACT_ATOMS: atom_id res chain seq x y z
N MET A 1 -1.49 -3.54 -4.21
CA MET A 1 -1.33 -4.04 -5.59
C MET A 1 -0.54 -5.35 -5.69
N ILE A 2 0.47 -5.58 -4.83
CA ILE A 2 1.25 -6.84 -4.87
C ILE A 2 0.35 -8.07 -4.68
N GLU A 3 -0.54 -8.07 -3.67
CA GLU A 3 -1.52 -9.16 -3.44
C GLU A 3 -2.22 -9.58 -4.74
N LEU A 4 -2.81 -8.62 -5.43
CA LEU A 4 -3.57 -8.85 -6.65
C LEU A 4 -2.71 -9.39 -7.79
N ARG A 5 -1.48 -8.88 -7.95
CA ARG A 5 -0.56 -9.34 -8.98
C ARG A 5 -0.11 -10.79 -8.75
N GLU A 6 0.17 -11.14 -7.50
CA GLU A 6 0.75 -12.46 -7.17
C GLU A 6 -0.31 -13.54 -6.96
N SER A 7 -1.48 -13.19 -6.42
CA SER A 7 -2.55 -14.16 -6.10
C SER A 7 -3.73 -14.14 -7.06
N GLY A 8 -3.87 -13.09 -7.86
CA GLY A 8 -5.05 -12.87 -8.70
C GLY A 8 -6.33 -12.55 -7.91
N PHE A 9 -6.20 -12.22 -6.62
CA PHE A 9 -7.31 -11.83 -5.77
C PHE A 9 -7.00 -10.54 -5.01
N MET A 10 -8.05 -9.80 -4.65
CA MET A 10 -7.96 -8.69 -3.69
C MET A 10 -9.29 -8.58 -2.95
N SER A 11 -9.24 -8.36 -1.64
CA SER A 11 -10.47 -8.13 -0.86
C SER A 11 -11.27 -6.95 -1.42
N ASN A 12 -12.61 -6.99 -1.35
CA ASN A 12 -13.45 -5.92 -1.87
C ASN A 12 -13.04 -4.53 -1.32
N ARG A 13 -12.75 -4.46 -0.02
CA ARG A 13 -12.23 -3.27 0.67
C ARG A 13 -10.90 -2.78 0.06
N GLY A 14 -9.99 -3.69 -0.27
CA GLY A 14 -8.76 -3.37 -1.00
C GLY A 14 -9.04 -2.78 -2.38
N ARG A 15 -10.01 -3.34 -3.13
CA ARG A 15 -10.43 -2.84 -4.45
C ARG A 15 -10.93 -1.39 -4.37
N GLN A 16 -11.79 -1.08 -3.39
CA GLN A 16 -12.30 0.29 -3.17
C GLN A 16 -11.17 1.28 -2.88
N ASN A 17 -10.19 0.86 -2.06
CA ASN A 17 -9.07 1.70 -1.68
C ASN A 17 -8.20 2.07 -2.89
N VAL A 18 -7.83 1.09 -3.71
CA VAL A 18 -6.98 1.35 -4.88
C VAL A 18 -7.74 2.10 -5.98
N ALA A 19 -9.04 1.86 -6.13
CA ALA A 19 -9.89 2.59 -7.06
C ALA A 19 -10.01 4.07 -6.67
N SER A 20 -10.27 4.36 -5.39
CA SER A 20 -10.30 5.73 -4.90
C SER A 20 -8.93 6.41 -5.06
N PHE A 21 -7.83 5.69 -4.82
CA PHE A 21 -6.49 6.25 -4.98
C PHE A 21 -6.22 6.67 -6.42
N LEU A 22 -6.51 5.78 -7.37
CA LEU A 22 -6.30 6.06 -8.78
C LEU A 22 -7.19 7.19 -9.29
N ALA A 23 -8.50 7.10 -9.04
CA ALA A 23 -9.47 7.99 -9.67
C ALA A 23 -9.59 9.36 -8.99
N LYS A 24 -9.45 9.41 -7.66
CA LYS A 24 -9.66 10.65 -6.89
C LYS A 24 -8.39 11.31 -6.43
N ASP A 25 -7.42 10.51 -6.00
CA ASP A 25 -6.20 11.07 -5.45
C ASP A 25 -5.20 11.40 -6.56
N LEU A 26 -5.03 10.50 -7.52
CA LEU A 26 -4.20 10.74 -8.71
C LEU A 26 -4.96 11.40 -9.87
N GLU A 27 -6.28 11.53 -9.78
CA GLU A 27 -7.16 12.10 -10.82
C GLU A 27 -6.99 11.43 -12.20
N LEU A 28 -6.68 10.13 -12.21
CA LEU A 28 -6.52 9.34 -13.43
C LEU A 28 -7.86 8.71 -13.86
N ASP A 29 -7.96 8.38 -15.15
CA ASP A 29 -9.13 7.69 -15.69
C ASP A 29 -9.29 6.32 -15.02
N TRP A 30 -10.42 6.15 -14.33
CA TRP A 30 -10.75 4.91 -13.61
C TRP A 30 -10.79 3.68 -14.52
N ARG A 31 -11.06 3.86 -15.82
CA ARG A 31 -11.12 2.77 -16.79
C ARG A 31 -9.78 2.04 -16.93
N ILE A 32 -8.66 2.74 -16.77
CA ILE A 32 -7.32 2.15 -16.79
C ILE A 32 -7.16 1.15 -15.63
N GLY A 33 -7.69 1.50 -14.46
CA GLY A 33 -7.68 0.61 -13.30
C GLY A 33 -8.62 -0.59 -13.48
N ALA A 34 -9.79 -0.36 -14.07
CA ALA A 34 -10.74 -1.43 -14.40
C ALA A 34 -10.14 -2.44 -15.40
N GLU A 35 -9.46 -1.96 -16.45
CA GLU A 35 -8.76 -2.79 -17.44
C GLU A 35 -7.62 -3.61 -16.80
N TRP A 36 -6.85 -3.00 -15.89
CA TRP A 36 -5.87 -3.76 -15.12
C TRP A 36 -6.56 -4.90 -14.37
N PHE A 37 -7.64 -4.60 -13.64
CA PHE A 37 -8.38 -5.56 -12.81
C PHE A 37 -8.94 -6.71 -13.63
N GLU A 38 -9.44 -6.43 -14.83
CA GLU A 38 -9.84 -7.44 -15.80
C GLU A 38 -8.70 -8.40 -16.16
N SER A 39 -7.49 -7.89 -16.35
CA SER A 39 -6.35 -8.72 -16.75
C SER A 39 -5.81 -9.65 -15.66
N ALA A 40 -6.14 -9.44 -14.39
CA ALA A 40 -5.50 -10.18 -13.29
C ALA A 40 -6.42 -10.72 -12.20
N LEU A 41 -7.67 -10.28 -12.11
CA LEU A 41 -8.62 -10.90 -11.19
C LEU A 41 -9.02 -12.30 -11.68
N LEU A 42 -8.79 -13.30 -10.85
CA LEU A 42 -9.27 -14.67 -11.11
C LEU A 42 -10.79 -14.81 -10.93
N ASP A 43 -11.38 -13.94 -10.12
CA ASP A 43 -12.83 -13.85 -9.89
C ASP A 43 -13.47 -12.71 -10.71
N TYR A 44 -12.89 -12.39 -11.87
CA TYR A 44 -13.36 -11.31 -12.72
C TYR A 44 -14.79 -11.55 -13.21
N ASP A 45 -15.62 -10.51 -13.06
CA ASP A 45 -16.93 -10.36 -13.67
C ASP A 45 -17.04 -8.93 -14.22
N PRO A 46 -17.38 -8.72 -15.51
CA PRO A 46 -17.42 -7.40 -16.12
C PRO A 46 -18.35 -6.42 -15.39
N CYS A 47 -19.56 -6.86 -15.03
CA CYS A 47 -20.55 -6.01 -14.39
C CYS A 47 -20.07 -5.57 -12.99
N SER A 48 -19.56 -6.51 -12.21
CA SER A 48 -19.02 -6.25 -10.88
C SER A 48 -17.78 -5.37 -10.93
N ASN A 49 -16.86 -5.62 -11.87
CA ASN A 49 -15.63 -4.83 -11.97
C ASN A 49 -15.91 -3.39 -12.38
N TYR A 50 -16.48 -3.18 -13.57
CA TYR A 50 -16.71 -1.84 -14.09
C TYR A 50 -17.74 -1.05 -13.26
N GLY A 51 -18.76 -1.72 -12.73
CA GLY A 51 -19.73 -1.10 -11.83
C GLY A 51 -19.10 -0.60 -10.54
N ASN A 52 -18.23 -1.42 -9.91
CA ASN A 52 -17.52 -1.00 -8.70
C ASN A 52 -16.56 0.16 -8.99
N TRP A 53 -15.77 0.08 -10.07
CA TRP A 53 -14.85 1.16 -10.44
C TRP A 53 -15.54 2.49 -10.76
N GLN A 54 -16.74 2.45 -11.33
CA GLN A 54 -17.55 3.65 -11.57
C GLN A 54 -18.15 4.23 -10.29
N TYR A 55 -18.52 3.37 -9.33
CA TYR A 55 -19.19 3.77 -8.09
C TYR A 55 -18.22 4.27 -7.01
N ASP A 56 -16.98 3.76 -6.97
CA ASP A 56 -16.18 3.80 -5.74
C ASP A 56 -15.45 5.11 -5.42
N SER A 57 -15.46 5.42 -4.12
CA SER A 57 -15.42 6.80 -3.67
C SER A 57 -15.18 6.92 -2.15
N LEU A 58 -14.18 6.24 -1.55
CA LEU A 58 -13.99 6.22 -0.08
C LEU A 58 -12.56 6.48 0.44
N ILE A 59 -12.47 6.98 1.70
CA ILE A 59 -11.24 7.39 2.40
C ILE A 59 -10.40 6.19 2.88
N GLN A 60 -9.14 6.10 2.44
CA GLN A 60 -8.26 4.92 2.60
C GLN A 60 -7.58 4.77 3.98
N PHE A 61 -7.00 5.85 4.54
CA PHE A 61 -6.09 5.75 5.70
C PHE A 61 -6.73 5.29 7.01
N LYS A 62 -8.00 5.64 7.23
CA LYS A 62 -8.72 5.20 8.42
C LYS A 62 -8.93 3.68 8.41
N GLN A 63 -9.27 3.14 7.24
CA GLN A 63 -9.68 1.75 7.07
C GLN A 63 -8.51 0.79 7.31
N ALA A 64 -7.30 1.16 6.88
CA ALA A 64 -6.11 0.34 7.14
C ALA A 64 -5.85 0.18 8.64
N LYS A 65 -6.08 1.23 9.46
CA LYS A 65 -5.93 1.15 10.91
C LYS A 65 -7.02 0.32 11.59
N ASP A 66 -8.24 0.39 11.07
CA ASP A 66 -9.40 -0.33 11.61
C ASP A 66 -9.31 -1.85 11.31
N TYR A 67 -8.92 -2.23 10.09
CA TYR A 67 -8.91 -3.64 9.64
C TYR A 67 -7.54 -4.33 9.77
N ASP A 68 -6.43 -3.59 9.69
CA ASP A 68 -5.06 -4.11 9.80
C ASP A 68 -4.32 -3.42 10.94
N SER A 69 -4.87 -3.55 12.15
CA SER A 69 -4.33 -2.90 13.34
C SER A 69 -2.89 -3.35 13.65
N GLN A 70 -2.50 -4.58 13.33
CA GLN A 70 -1.14 -5.08 13.57
C GLN A 70 -0.16 -4.84 12.41
N GLY A 71 -0.66 -4.36 11.27
CA GLY A 71 0.14 -4.14 10.08
C GLY A 71 0.54 -5.44 9.38
N ASP A 72 -0.06 -6.57 9.74
CA ASP A 72 0.36 -7.89 9.31
C ASP A 72 0.14 -8.06 7.80
N TYR A 73 -0.95 -7.50 7.28
CA TYR A 73 -1.22 -7.49 5.85
C TYR A 73 -0.11 -6.74 5.08
N VAL A 74 0.28 -5.55 5.56
CA VAL A 74 1.37 -4.77 4.94
C VAL A 74 2.71 -5.49 5.05
N LYS A 75 3.05 -6.06 6.22
CA LYS A 75 4.32 -6.79 6.41
C LYS A 75 4.41 -8.04 5.54
N HIS A 76 3.28 -8.71 5.30
CA HIS A 76 3.21 -9.88 4.44
C HIS A 76 3.49 -9.52 2.98
N TRP A 77 2.77 -8.52 2.45
CA TRP A 77 2.86 -8.16 1.03
C TRP A 77 4.01 -7.21 0.69
N ILE A 78 4.59 -6.51 1.67
CA ILE A 78 5.73 -5.59 1.51
C ILE A 78 6.85 -6.01 2.48
N PRO A 79 7.69 -7.00 2.11
CA PRO A 79 8.73 -7.53 3.00
C PRO A 79 9.74 -6.48 3.47
N ALA A 80 9.98 -5.44 2.65
CA ALA A 80 10.84 -4.31 3.01
C ALA A 80 10.38 -3.56 4.27
N LEU A 81 9.08 -3.63 4.61
CA LEU A 81 8.50 -3.00 5.79
C LEU A 81 8.28 -3.97 6.97
N LYS A 82 8.73 -5.22 6.86
CA LYS A 82 8.49 -6.26 7.87
C LYS A 82 8.93 -5.86 9.28
N ASN A 83 10.06 -5.16 9.38
CA ASN A 83 10.68 -4.76 10.65
C ASN A 83 10.25 -3.37 11.12
N PHE A 84 9.33 -2.70 10.40
CA PHE A 84 8.84 -1.39 10.78
C PHE A 84 7.81 -1.50 11.92
N PRO A 85 7.80 -0.55 12.87
CA PRO A 85 6.85 -0.54 13.96
C PRO A 85 5.41 -0.34 13.46
N THR A 86 4.50 -1.08 14.06
CA THR A 86 3.08 -1.18 13.70
C THR A 86 2.33 0.17 13.75
N ASN A 87 2.76 1.11 14.58
CA ASN A 87 2.17 2.46 14.66
C ASN A 87 2.57 3.36 13.47
N ARG A 88 3.58 2.99 12.68
CA ARG A 88 4.11 3.79 11.58
C ARG A 88 4.06 3.09 10.23
N ILE A 89 3.73 1.79 10.19
CA ILE A 89 3.79 0.99 8.96
C ILE A 89 2.89 1.50 7.82
N GLN A 90 1.78 2.15 8.14
CA GLN A 90 0.85 2.75 7.15
C GLN A 90 1.29 4.14 6.67
N SER A 91 2.28 4.74 7.33
CA SER A 91 2.80 6.08 7.04
C SER A 91 4.29 6.17 7.37
N PRO A 92 5.14 5.31 6.77
CA PRO A 92 6.52 5.17 7.20
C PRO A 92 7.34 6.43 6.88
N TRP A 93 6.97 7.20 5.86
CA TRP A 93 7.67 8.44 5.44
C TRP A 93 7.63 9.56 6.49
N LEU A 94 6.85 9.41 7.56
CA LEU A 94 6.82 10.35 8.69
C LEU A 94 7.92 10.10 9.72
N MET A 95 8.68 9.00 9.58
CA MET A 95 9.86 8.76 10.40
C MET A 95 11.00 9.69 10.00
N ASN A 96 11.89 9.99 10.95
CA ASN A 96 13.17 10.61 10.60
C ASN A 96 14.12 9.57 9.96
N SER A 97 15.17 10.04 9.29
CA SER A 97 16.11 9.15 8.59
C SER A 97 16.78 8.13 9.51
N GLN A 98 17.07 8.49 10.75
CA GLN A 98 17.75 7.60 11.71
C GLN A 98 16.86 6.43 12.11
N GLU A 99 15.59 6.70 12.46
CA GLU A 99 14.58 5.67 12.75
C GLU A 99 14.36 4.76 11.53
N TRP A 100 14.23 5.36 10.35
CA TRP A 100 14.04 4.62 9.09
C TRP A 100 15.19 3.64 8.82
N ASP A 101 16.44 4.11 8.91
CA ASP A 101 17.63 3.30 8.62
C ASP A 101 17.83 2.18 9.67
N GLN A 102 17.38 2.37 10.92
CA GLN A 102 17.38 1.32 11.94
C GLN A 102 16.47 0.13 11.55
N HIS A 103 15.36 0.40 10.87
CA HIS A 103 14.37 -0.62 10.52
C HIS A 103 14.60 -1.28 9.15
N LEU A 104 15.30 -0.62 8.23
CA LEU A 104 15.77 -1.21 6.98
C LEU A 104 16.93 -2.20 7.16
N GLY A 105 17.67 -2.06 8.27
CA GLY A 105 19.01 -2.60 8.44
C GLY A 105 19.20 -3.72 9.48
N SER A 106 18.15 -4.39 9.96
CA SER A 106 18.28 -5.64 10.75
C SER A 106 18.60 -6.85 9.87
N SER A 107 19.49 -6.63 8.91
CA SER A 107 20.31 -7.65 8.27
C SER A 107 21.60 -7.70 9.09
N THR A 108 21.99 -8.90 9.55
CA THR A 108 23.21 -9.16 10.32
C THR A 108 24.43 -8.56 9.63
N LYS A 109 25.53 -8.28 10.34
CA LYS A 109 26.76 -7.71 9.74
C LYS A 109 27.24 -8.50 8.49
N GLU A 110 26.96 -9.81 8.42
CA GLU A 110 27.23 -10.69 7.27
C GLU A 110 26.44 -10.33 5.99
N ASP A 111 25.25 -9.72 6.12
CA ASP A 111 24.41 -9.33 4.97
C ASP A 111 24.88 -8.03 4.32
N LYS A 112 25.71 -7.24 5.00
CA LYS A 112 26.18 -5.94 4.49
C LYS A 112 27.36 -6.07 3.52
N GLU A 113 28.14 -7.15 3.60
CA GLU A 113 29.26 -7.39 2.67
C GLU A 113 28.82 -8.03 1.35
N ASN A 114 27.68 -8.73 1.32
CA ASN A 114 27.14 -9.38 0.11
C ASN A 114 26.10 -8.55 -0.66
N LYS A 115 25.73 -7.35 -0.20
CA LYS A 115 24.72 -6.49 -0.84
C LYS A 115 25.34 -5.29 -1.55
N THR A 116 26.23 -5.55 -2.51
CA THR A 116 26.52 -4.59 -3.57
C THR A 116 25.34 -4.52 -4.55
N GLY A 117 24.23 -3.88 -4.14
CA GLY A 117 23.16 -3.53 -5.07
C GLY A 117 21.71 -3.57 -4.56
N GLN A 118 21.44 -3.93 -3.30
CA GLN A 118 20.05 -3.96 -2.81
C GLN A 118 19.58 -2.54 -2.43
N LYS A 119 19.12 -1.83 -3.46
CA LYS A 119 18.49 -0.51 -3.43
C LYS A 119 17.29 -0.53 -2.47
N ASP A 120 17.06 0.56 -1.74
CA ASP A 120 15.87 0.79 -0.90
C ASP A 120 14.58 0.31 -1.62
N ASP A 121 14.03 -0.86 -1.23
CA ASP A 121 12.90 -1.50 -1.93
C ASP A 121 11.55 -0.77 -1.71
N TYR A 122 11.52 0.23 -0.81
CA TYR A 122 10.33 1.03 -0.54
C TYR A 122 10.66 2.53 -0.61
N PRO A 123 9.85 3.35 -1.32
CA PRO A 123 10.16 4.76 -1.50
C PRO A 123 10.08 5.55 -0.19
N ARG A 124 11.07 6.42 0.05
CA ARG A 124 11.13 7.28 1.25
C ARG A 124 10.06 8.37 1.29
N ARG A 125 9.47 8.71 0.15
CA ARG A 125 8.42 9.73 0.03
C ARG A 125 7.23 9.15 -0.73
N PRO A 126 6.00 9.45 -0.31
CA PRO A 126 4.83 9.04 -1.06
C PRO A 126 4.78 9.79 -2.39
N ILE A 127 4.17 9.19 -3.41
CA ILE A 127 3.96 9.84 -4.71
C ILE A 127 3.06 11.07 -4.59
N LEU A 128 2.13 11.04 -3.64
CA LEU A 128 1.18 12.10 -3.34
C LEU A 128 1.00 12.18 -1.84
N GLU A 129 0.79 13.38 -1.32
CA GLU A 129 0.39 13.61 0.07
C GLU A 129 -0.69 14.68 0.14
N GLN A 130 -1.93 14.29 0.45
CA GLN A 130 -3.03 15.23 0.61
C GLN A 130 -3.11 15.78 2.05
N GLN A 131 -3.43 17.06 2.20
CA GLN A 131 -3.62 17.68 3.52
C GLN A 131 -4.72 16.98 4.35
N ALA A 132 -5.76 16.48 3.69
CA ALA A 132 -6.87 15.77 4.33
C ALA A 132 -6.42 14.48 5.03
N TRP A 133 -5.30 13.88 4.64
CA TRP A 133 -4.79 12.64 5.23
C TRP A 133 -4.07 12.87 6.56
N LYS A 134 -3.51 14.07 6.79
CA LYS A 134 -2.69 14.37 7.97
C LYS A 134 -3.43 14.13 9.29
N LYS A 135 -4.74 14.38 9.33
CA LYS A 135 -5.60 14.10 10.49
C LYS A 135 -5.67 12.61 10.86
N HIS A 136 -5.29 11.73 9.94
CA HIS A 136 -5.29 10.28 10.10
C HIS A 136 -3.90 9.70 10.35
N TYR A 137 -2.83 10.50 10.41
CA TYR A 137 -1.47 9.99 10.61
C TYR A 137 -1.24 9.48 12.02
N GLN A 138 -1.70 10.23 13.02
CA GLN A 138 -1.62 9.79 14.40
C GLN A 138 -2.57 8.62 14.63
N ARG A 139 -2.05 7.59 15.30
CA ARG A 139 -2.87 6.50 15.82
C ARG A 139 -3.41 6.98 17.17
N ARG A 140 -4.73 7.08 17.29
CA ARG A 140 -5.39 7.33 18.58
C ARG A 140 -5.30 6.07 19.44
#